data_AF-A0A7W6AA64-F1
#
_entry.id   AF-A0A7W6AA64-F1
#
_cell.length_a   1.000
_cell.length_b   1.000
_cell.length_c   1.000
_cell.angle_alpha   90.00
_cell.angle_beta   90.00
_cell.angle_gamma   90.00
#
_symmetry.space_group_name_H-M   'P 1'
#
loop_
_entity.id
_entity.type
_entity.pdbx_description
1 polymer ?
#
loop_
_entity_poly.entity_id
_entity_poly.type
_entity_poly.pdbx_seq_one_letter_code
_entity_poly.pdbx_strand_id
1 'polypeptide(L)'
;MTKTWWLAAMVLGAGAGAAEAKDTTPCPKDLICASDPNSVGGAMMRAGYQGLVDTDGEGDPMIVSSAAGYKFNIYFYDCEAHKQCASLQFSMRLTPSERRDLNFVNTWNSEKRFAQLALMKDGDLRLTHDMSTVGGITRANFTDVVEWWSSTMGTLETFLKANPPAEPQTTPMRTVPAPPVKTTT
;
A
#
# COMPACT_ATOMS: atom_id res chain seq x y z
N MET A 1 -48.74 -5.42 47.68
CA MET A 1 -47.41 -5.79 47.15
C MET A 1 -47.34 -5.30 45.71
N THR A 2 -46.88 -4.07 45.50
CA THR A 2 -46.83 -3.41 44.19
C THR A 2 -45.47 -3.66 43.55
N LYS A 3 -45.50 -4.31 42.37
CA LYS A 3 -44.34 -4.76 41.61
C LYS A 3 -43.97 -3.65 40.61
N THR A 4 -43.03 -2.79 40.99
CA THR A 4 -42.20 -2.05 40.02
C THR A 4 -41.06 -3.02 39.66
N TRP A 5 -40.51 -3.09 38.46
CA TRP A 5 -39.41 -2.26 37.98
C TRP A 5 -39.22 -2.59 36.49
N TRP A 6 -39.34 -1.56 35.64
CA TRP A 6 -38.79 -1.55 34.28
C TRP A 6 -37.49 -0.74 34.33
N LEU A 7 -36.43 -1.27 33.71
CA LEU A 7 -35.64 -0.59 32.68
C LEU A 7 -34.45 -1.47 32.32
N ALA A 8 -34.48 -1.97 31.08
CA ALA A 8 -33.34 -2.56 30.42
C ALA A 8 -32.30 -1.47 30.14
N ALA A 9 -31.06 -1.68 30.58
CA ALA A 9 -29.91 -0.93 30.11
C ALA A 9 -29.19 -1.77 29.05
N MET A 10 -29.50 -1.52 27.77
CA MET A 10 -28.65 -1.97 26.66
C MET A 10 -27.40 -1.07 26.64
N VAL A 11 -26.28 -1.61 27.10
CA VAL A 11 -24.97 -0.96 27.03
C VAL A 11 -24.37 -1.21 25.64
N LEU A 12 -24.36 -0.13 24.86
CA LEU A 12 -23.30 0.37 23.96
C LEU A 12 -22.61 -0.64 23.02
N GLY A 13 -22.81 -0.40 21.72
CA GLY A 13 -22.16 -1.11 20.63
C GLY A 13 -20.64 -1.11 20.75
N ALA A 14 -20.06 -2.31 20.62
CA ALA A 14 -18.66 -2.48 20.30
C ALA A 14 -18.43 -1.87 18.91
N GLY A 15 -17.83 -0.68 18.85
CA GLY A 15 -17.26 -0.19 17.61
C GLY A 15 -16.23 -1.21 17.12
N ALA A 16 -16.32 -1.59 15.85
CA ALA A 16 -15.28 -2.35 15.19
C ALA A 16 -14.01 -1.48 15.15
N GLY A 17 -13.17 -1.57 16.18
CA GLY A 17 -11.80 -1.07 16.10
C GLY A 17 -11.09 -1.81 14.97
N ALA A 18 -10.26 -1.10 14.20
CA ALA A 18 -9.31 -1.75 13.30
C ALA A 18 -8.56 -2.80 14.13
N ALA A 19 -8.46 -4.03 13.61
CA ALA A 19 -7.68 -5.06 14.28
C ALA A 19 -6.23 -4.56 14.34
N GLU A 20 -5.79 -4.06 15.49
CA GLU A 20 -4.37 -3.87 15.77
C GLU A 20 -3.77 -5.27 15.94
N ALA A 21 -3.51 -5.92 14.81
CA ALA A 21 -2.78 -7.17 14.78
C ALA A 21 -1.33 -6.85 15.12
N LYS A 22 -0.99 -6.77 16.41
CA LYS A 22 0.40 -6.68 16.88
C LYS A 22 1.00 -8.08 16.91
N ASP A 23 2.28 -8.23 16.58
CA ASP A 23 2.98 -9.52 16.73
C ASP A 23 3.85 -9.51 17.99
N THR A 24 3.22 -9.82 19.13
CA THR A 24 3.88 -9.93 20.43
C THR A 24 4.60 -11.26 20.62
N THR A 25 4.42 -12.22 19.69
CA THR A 25 5.08 -13.51 19.76
C THR A 25 6.50 -13.36 19.20
N PRO A 26 7.55 -13.84 19.91
CA PRO A 26 8.89 -13.84 19.37
C PRO A 26 8.92 -14.57 18.02
N CYS A 27 9.57 -13.97 17.02
CA CYS A 27 9.68 -14.57 15.70
C CYS A 27 10.26 -15.99 15.82
N PRO A 28 9.54 -17.04 15.37
CA PRO A 28 10.04 -18.39 15.46
C PRO A 28 11.36 -18.56 14.69
N LYS A 29 12.21 -19.44 15.19
CA LYS A 29 13.48 -19.75 14.53
C LYS A 29 13.23 -20.20 13.08
N ASP A 30 14.08 -19.73 12.17
CA ASP A 30 14.06 -20.04 10.73
C ASP A 30 12.86 -19.46 9.94
N LEU A 31 11.96 -18.72 10.59
CA LEU A 31 10.91 -17.94 9.93
C LEU A 31 11.34 -16.48 9.73
N ILE A 32 10.51 -15.76 8.99
CA ILE A 32 10.68 -14.34 8.68
C ILE A 32 9.48 -13.61 9.25
N CYS A 33 9.73 -12.55 10.03
CA CYS A 33 8.68 -11.79 10.71
C CYS A 33 9.02 -10.30 10.66
N ALA A 34 8.00 -9.45 10.51
CA ALA A 34 8.14 -8.01 10.68
C ALA A 34 8.59 -7.64 12.12
N SER A 35 8.25 -8.48 13.11
CA SER A 35 8.70 -8.31 14.50
C SER A 35 10.21 -8.49 14.69
N ASP A 36 10.92 -9.04 13.69
CA ASP A 36 12.38 -9.11 13.62
C ASP A 36 12.90 -8.58 12.27
N PRO A 37 13.22 -7.27 12.16
CA PRO A 37 13.70 -6.67 10.91
C PRO A 37 14.95 -7.33 10.33
N ASN A 38 15.81 -7.93 11.15
CA ASN A 38 17.00 -8.63 10.67
C ASN A 38 16.64 -9.94 9.96
N SER A 39 15.53 -10.59 10.34
CA SER A 39 15.02 -11.76 9.63
C SER A 39 14.64 -11.43 8.19
N VAL A 40 14.00 -10.27 7.98
CA VAL A 40 13.58 -9.75 6.67
C VAL A 40 14.79 -9.34 5.83
N GLY A 41 15.69 -8.51 6.39
CA GLY A 41 16.91 -8.08 5.69
C GLY A 41 17.78 -9.28 5.27
N GLY A 42 17.98 -10.25 6.17
CA GLY A 42 18.69 -11.48 5.85
C GLY A 42 17.96 -12.34 4.81
N ALA A 43 16.62 -12.36 4.80
CA ALA A 43 15.85 -13.07 3.79
C ALA A 43 16.03 -12.44 2.39
N MET A 44 15.99 -11.11 2.30
CA MET A 44 16.29 -10.37 1.05
C MET A 44 17.67 -10.74 0.50
N MET A 45 18.71 -10.74 1.35
CA MET A 45 20.07 -11.11 0.95
C MET A 45 20.16 -12.54 0.42
N ARG A 46 19.44 -13.48 1.05
CA ARG A 46 19.45 -14.89 0.63
C ARG A 46 18.63 -15.14 -0.63
N ALA A 47 17.67 -14.27 -0.94
CA ALA A 47 16.97 -14.23 -2.22
C ALA A 47 17.77 -13.51 -3.33
N GLY A 48 18.97 -13.00 -3.03
CA GLY A 48 19.87 -12.37 -4.01
C GLY A 48 19.70 -10.86 -4.16
N TYR A 49 18.97 -10.21 -3.24
CA TYR A 49 18.71 -8.77 -3.25
C TYR A 49 19.48 -8.05 -2.14
N GLN A 50 19.56 -6.71 -2.21
CA GLN A 50 20.03 -5.93 -1.06
C GLN A 50 18.99 -6.01 0.07
N GLY A 51 19.46 -6.18 1.30
CA GLY A 51 18.63 -6.26 2.51
C GLY A 51 19.09 -5.26 3.57
N LEU A 52 19.36 -4.01 3.17
CA LEU A 52 19.86 -2.98 4.08
C LEU A 52 18.75 -2.60 5.07
N VAL A 53 18.94 -2.94 6.34
CA VAL A 53 18.07 -2.48 7.43
C VAL A 53 18.38 -1.02 7.74
N ASP A 54 17.36 -0.20 7.73
CA ASP A 54 17.37 1.24 8.00
C ASP A 54 16.14 1.60 8.85
N THR A 55 15.87 2.89 9.00
CA THR A 55 14.74 3.43 9.74
C THR A 55 13.99 4.44 8.87
N ASP A 56 12.66 4.43 8.95
CA ASP A 56 11.83 5.38 8.22
C ASP A 56 11.71 6.75 8.91
N GLY A 57 10.87 7.62 8.37
CA GLY A 57 10.68 8.98 8.91
C GLY A 57 9.94 9.04 10.25
N GLU A 58 9.28 7.95 10.67
CA GLU A 58 8.55 7.84 11.93
C GLU A 58 9.35 7.12 13.02
N GLY A 59 10.49 6.49 12.65
CA GLY A 59 11.33 5.73 13.56
C GLY A 59 11.14 4.23 13.46
N ASP A 60 10.23 3.77 12.60
CA ASP A 60 9.96 2.35 12.39
C ASP A 60 11.03 1.72 11.48
N PRO A 61 11.27 0.39 11.59
CA PRO A 61 12.22 -0.28 10.72
C PRO A 61 11.84 -0.17 9.25
N MET A 62 12.84 -0.19 8.37
CA MET A 62 12.66 -0.21 6.92
C MET A 62 13.76 -1.05 6.27
N ILE A 63 13.47 -1.76 5.18
CA ILE A 63 14.50 -2.32 4.30
C ILE A 63 14.64 -1.46 3.05
N VAL A 64 15.86 -1.12 2.66
CA VAL A 64 16.17 -0.49 1.37
C VAL A 64 16.70 -1.56 0.40
N SER A 65 16.13 -1.62 -0.80
CA SER A 65 16.53 -2.56 -1.83
C SER A 65 16.32 -2.02 -3.25
N SER A 66 16.65 -2.84 -4.25
CA SER A 66 16.42 -2.53 -5.65
C SER A 66 16.21 -3.79 -6.49
N ALA A 67 15.33 -3.72 -7.47
CA ALA A 67 15.13 -4.75 -8.49
C ALA A 67 14.54 -4.13 -9.75
N ALA A 68 14.64 -4.82 -10.89
CA ALA A 68 14.13 -4.34 -12.19
C ALA A 68 14.59 -2.91 -12.57
N GLY A 69 15.76 -2.46 -12.10
CA GLY A 69 16.25 -1.10 -12.34
C GLY A 69 15.67 0.00 -11.45
N TYR A 70 14.77 -0.35 -10.52
CA TYR A 70 14.13 0.57 -9.59
C TYR A 70 14.57 0.32 -8.15
N LYS A 71 14.66 1.41 -7.37
CA LYS A 71 14.77 1.31 -5.91
C LYS A 71 13.38 1.13 -5.31
N PHE A 72 13.30 0.32 -4.27
CA PHE A 72 12.09 0.16 -3.49
C PHE A 72 12.44 -0.01 -2.01
N ASN A 73 11.48 0.29 -1.16
CA ASN A 73 11.59 0.08 0.27
C ASN A 73 10.60 -0.99 0.73
N ILE A 74 10.93 -1.70 1.81
CA ILE A 74 9.98 -2.52 2.56
C ILE A 74 9.76 -1.81 3.89
N TYR A 75 8.57 -1.23 4.06
CA TYR A 75 8.15 -0.59 5.30
C TYR A 75 7.57 -1.62 6.26
N PHE A 76 7.77 -1.38 7.56
CA PHE A 76 7.23 -2.19 8.63
C PHE A 76 6.04 -1.44 9.23
N TYR A 77 4.93 -2.13 9.40
CA TYR A 77 3.67 -1.55 9.87
C TYR A 77 3.13 -2.29 11.09
N ASP A 78 2.16 -1.64 11.74
CA ASP A 78 1.51 -2.11 12.98
C ASP A 78 2.52 -2.29 14.12
N CYS A 79 3.51 -1.41 14.21
CA CYS A 79 4.55 -1.42 15.22
C CYS A 79 4.05 -0.82 16.55
N GLU A 80 4.54 -1.35 17.67
CA GLU A 80 4.40 -0.77 19.00
C GLU A 80 5.75 -0.20 19.45
N ALA A 81 5.82 1.12 19.62
CA ALA A 81 7.05 1.84 20.00
C ALA A 81 8.26 1.43 19.14
N HIS A 82 8.06 1.40 17.81
CA HIS A 82 9.05 1.04 16.79
C HIS A 82 9.54 -0.42 16.85
N LYS A 83 8.75 -1.30 17.49
CA LYS A 83 9.06 -2.73 17.68
C LYS A 83 7.82 -3.58 17.42
N GLN A 84 8.00 -4.90 17.35
CA GLN A 84 6.88 -5.87 17.30
C GLN A 84 5.88 -5.63 16.16
N CYS A 85 6.38 -5.08 15.05
CA CYS A 85 5.63 -4.86 13.83
C CYS A 85 5.04 -6.16 13.31
N ALA A 86 3.90 -6.10 12.62
CA ALA A 86 3.15 -7.30 12.22
C ALA A 86 3.04 -7.49 10.72
N SER A 87 3.16 -6.41 9.95
CA SER A 87 3.01 -6.42 8.51
C SER A 87 4.15 -5.68 7.81
N LEU A 88 4.31 -6.01 6.53
CA LEU A 88 5.29 -5.41 5.64
C LEU A 88 4.56 -4.80 4.44
N GLN A 89 5.06 -3.65 3.96
CA GLN A 89 4.64 -3.09 2.67
C GLN A 89 5.85 -2.87 1.78
N PHE A 90 5.89 -3.58 0.65
CA PHE A 90 6.79 -3.25 -0.44
C PHE A 90 6.27 -2.00 -1.13
N SER A 91 7.16 -1.02 -1.36
CA SER A 91 6.76 0.28 -1.88
C SER A 91 7.80 0.81 -2.87
N MET A 92 7.33 1.11 -4.08
CA MET A 92 8.11 1.77 -5.12
C MET A 92 7.41 3.07 -5.49
N ARG A 93 8.16 4.16 -5.47
CA ARG A 93 7.72 5.47 -5.97
C ARG A 93 8.38 5.74 -7.31
N LEU A 94 7.61 6.22 -8.27
CA LEU A 94 8.12 6.60 -9.58
C LEU A 94 7.53 7.94 -10.03
N THR A 95 8.35 8.79 -10.63
CA THR A 95 7.91 10.01 -11.30
C THR A 95 7.78 9.70 -12.79
N PRO A 96 6.55 9.61 -13.33
CA PRO A 96 6.39 9.33 -14.75
C PRO A 96 6.83 10.55 -15.58
N SER A 97 7.38 10.30 -16.77
CA SER A 97 7.77 11.38 -17.71
C SER A 97 6.58 12.20 -18.19
N GLU A 98 5.39 11.61 -18.15
CA GLU A 98 4.13 12.22 -18.54
C GLU A 98 3.09 12.02 -17.45
N ARG A 99 2.23 13.02 -17.26
CA ARG A 99 1.22 12.99 -16.20
C ARG A 99 0.22 11.85 -16.42
N ARG A 100 -0.10 11.14 -15.33
CA ARG A 100 -1.15 10.11 -15.29
C ARG A 100 -2.40 10.63 -14.60
N ASP A 101 -3.52 9.96 -14.84
CA ASP A 101 -4.81 10.25 -14.22
C ASP A 101 -5.32 9.08 -13.37
N LEU A 102 -6.46 9.28 -12.71
CA LEU A 102 -7.07 8.24 -11.87
C LEU A 102 -7.62 7.07 -12.69
N ASN A 103 -7.97 7.29 -13.96
CA ASN A 103 -8.45 6.21 -14.82
C ASN A 103 -7.33 5.21 -15.11
N PHE A 104 -6.13 5.70 -15.47
CA PHE A 104 -4.93 4.88 -15.65
C PHE A 104 -4.65 4.00 -14.42
N VAL A 105 -4.71 4.60 -13.22
CA VAL A 105 -4.47 3.89 -11.97
C VAL A 105 -5.56 2.85 -11.68
N ASN A 106 -6.82 3.18 -11.93
CA ASN A 106 -7.92 2.25 -11.74
C ASN A 106 -7.85 1.07 -12.73
N THR A 107 -7.44 1.31 -13.98
CA THR A 107 -7.20 0.25 -14.96
C THR A 107 -6.14 -0.73 -14.45
N TRP A 108 -4.99 -0.22 -13.97
CA TRP A 108 -3.97 -1.08 -13.33
C TRP A 108 -4.57 -1.95 -12.22
N ASN A 109 -5.28 -1.33 -11.26
CA ASN A 109 -5.84 -2.04 -10.11
C ASN A 109 -6.93 -3.06 -10.49
N SER A 110 -7.62 -2.85 -11.62
CA SER A 110 -8.63 -3.79 -12.11
C SER A 110 -8.02 -4.99 -12.86
N GLU A 111 -6.84 -4.82 -13.45
CA GLU A 111 -6.20 -5.83 -14.31
C GLU A 111 -5.06 -6.59 -13.62
N LYS A 112 -4.44 -6.01 -12.58
CA LYS A 112 -3.25 -6.58 -11.92
C LYS A 112 -3.60 -6.99 -10.50
N ARG A 113 -3.18 -8.20 -10.13
CA ARG A 113 -3.56 -8.85 -8.87
C ARG A 113 -2.62 -8.53 -7.69
N PHE A 114 -1.33 -8.41 -7.95
CA PHE A 114 -0.31 -8.51 -6.90
C PHE A 114 0.23 -7.17 -6.39
N ALA A 115 -0.21 -6.03 -6.91
CA ALA A 115 0.16 -4.74 -6.35
C ALA A 115 -0.86 -3.66 -6.66
N GLN A 116 -1.03 -2.74 -5.73
CA GLN A 116 -1.89 -1.57 -5.88
C GLN A 116 -1.08 -0.41 -6.42
N LEU A 117 -1.66 0.35 -7.34
CA LEU A 117 -1.10 1.60 -7.82
C LEU A 117 -1.93 2.76 -7.25
N ALA A 118 -1.24 3.83 -6.86
CA ALA A 118 -1.83 5.08 -6.40
C ALA A 118 -1.24 6.27 -7.16
N LEU A 119 -2.07 7.27 -7.46
CA LEU A 119 -1.64 8.58 -7.95
C LEU A 119 -1.46 9.51 -6.74
N MET A 120 -0.24 9.99 -6.54
CA MET A 120 0.13 10.88 -5.45
C MET A 120 -0.23 12.34 -5.79
N LYS A 121 -0.31 13.21 -4.78
CA LYS A 121 -0.71 14.62 -4.95
C LYS A 121 0.24 15.43 -5.85
N ASP A 122 1.52 15.06 -5.87
CA ASP A 122 2.55 15.66 -6.72
C ASP A 122 2.60 15.06 -8.13
N GLY A 123 1.74 14.09 -8.45
CA GLY A 123 1.66 13.44 -9.75
C GLY A 123 2.54 12.20 -9.88
N ASP A 124 3.33 11.85 -8.85
CA ASP A 124 4.05 10.59 -8.82
C ASP A 124 3.09 9.41 -8.72
N LEU A 125 3.54 8.24 -9.17
CA LEU A 125 2.86 6.99 -8.89
C LEU A 125 3.55 6.26 -7.73
N ARG A 126 2.74 5.61 -6.89
CA ARG A 126 3.22 4.72 -5.85
C ARG A 126 2.63 3.33 -6.08
N LEU A 127 3.50 2.35 -6.28
CA LEU A 127 3.15 0.94 -6.34
C LEU A 127 3.37 0.32 -4.96
N THR A 128 2.41 -0.41 -4.43
CA THR A 128 2.51 -1.08 -3.12
C THR A 128 2.06 -2.53 -3.14
N HIS A 129 2.67 -3.34 -2.28
CA HIS A 129 2.22 -4.70 -1.96
C HIS A 129 2.35 -4.94 -0.46
N ASP A 130 1.21 -5.16 0.20
CA ASP A 130 1.12 -5.37 1.64
C ASP A 130 1.00 -6.85 1.97
N MET A 131 1.67 -7.29 3.03
CA MET A 131 1.58 -8.65 3.54
C MET A 131 1.66 -8.70 5.06
N SER A 132 0.83 -9.54 5.69
CA SER A 132 1.00 -9.90 7.10
C SER A 132 2.12 -10.92 7.26
N THR A 133 2.86 -10.82 8.35
CA THR A 133 3.88 -11.80 8.76
C THR A 133 3.63 -12.36 10.15
N VAL A 134 2.45 -12.09 10.73
CA VAL A 134 2.05 -12.57 12.07
C VAL A 134 2.16 -14.09 12.14
N GLY A 135 2.89 -14.59 13.14
CA GLY A 135 3.17 -16.02 13.30
C GLY A 135 4.33 -16.54 12.45
N GLY A 136 4.94 -15.68 11.64
CA GLY A 136 6.09 -15.96 10.80
C GLY A 136 5.73 -16.62 9.47
N ILE A 137 6.44 -16.21 8.41
CA ILE A 137 6.35 -16.82 7.09
C ILE A 137 7.61 -17.62 6.76
N THR A 138 7.46 -18.62 5.90
CA THR A 138 8.60 -19.42 5.44
C THR A 138 9.48 -18.63 4.48
N ARG A 139 10.75 -19.00 4.42
CA ARG A 139 11.70 -18.51 3.42
C ARG A 139 11.21 -18.69 1.99
N ALA A 140 10.63 -19.83 1.67
CA ALA A 140 10.12 -20.11 0.33
C ALA A 140 9.00 -19.13 -0.04
N ASN A 141 8.05 -18.90 0.87
CA ASN A 141 6.98 -17.93 0.67
C ASN A 141 7.51 -16.50 0.50
N PHE A 142 8.44 -16.07 1.36
CA PHE A 142 9.00 -14.72 1.24
C PHE A 142 9.78 -14.53 -0.07
N THR A 143 10.53 -15.55 -0.52
CA THR A 143 11.26 -15.48 -1.80
C THR A 143 10.28 -15.34 -2.96
N ASP A 144 9.20 -16.12 -2.99
CA ASP A 144 8.14 -16.01 -4.00
C ASP A 144 7.51 -14.60 -4.01
N VAL A 145 7.23 -14.01 -2.85
CA VAL A 145 6.72 -12.63 -2.76
C VAL A 145 7.71 -11.63 -3.38
N VAL A 146 9.00 -11.74 -3.09
CA VAL A 146 10.02 -10.84 -3.64
C VAL A 146 10.14 -11.00 -5.15
N GLU A 147 10.03 -12.22 -5.67
CA GLU A 147 10.03 -12.49 -7.12
C GLU A 147 8.80 -11.90 -7.81
N TRP A 148 7.60 -12.08 -7.23
CA TRP A 148 6.38 -11.45 -7.72
C TRP A 148 6.46 -9.92 -7.67
N TRP A 149 7.05 -9.35 -6.63
CA TRP A 149 7.29 -7.92 -6.52
C TRP A 149 8.19 -7.41 -7.64
N SER A 150 9.35 -8.04 -7.87
CA SER A 150 10.26 -7.70 -8.96
C SER A 150 9.57 -7.78 -10.33
N SER A 151 8.82 -8.87 -10.58
CA SER A 151 8.04 -9.06 -11.81
C SER A 151 6.96 -7.99 -12.00
N THR A 152 6.28 -7.60 -10.92
CA THR A 152 5.21 -6.60 -10.95
C THR A 152 5.76 -5.20 -11.23
N MET A 153 6.94 -4.86 -10.69
CA MET A 153 7.63 -3.61 -11.03
C MET A 153 7.97 -3.53 -12.53
N GLY A 154 8.52 -4.60 -13.12
CA GLY A 154 8.76 -4.67 -14.56
C GLY A 154 7.47 -4.63 -15.40
N THR A 155 6.39 -5.21 -14.89
CA THR A 155 5.06 -5.14 -15.52
C THR A 155 4.53 -3.71 -15.54
N LEU A 156 4.77 -2.91 -14.50
CA LEU A 156 4.38 -1.50 -14.47
C LEU A 156 5.09 -0.67 -15.54
N GLU A 157 6.38 -0.92 -15.77
CA GLU A 157 7.11 -0.27 -16.86
C GLU A 157 6.48 -0.58 -18.23
N THR A 158 6.12 -1.84 -18.46
CA THR A 158 5.44 -2.26 -19.70
C THR A 158 4.06 -1.62 -19.81
N PHE A 159 3.31 -1.56 -18.72
CA PHE A 159 1.98 -0.96 -18.66
C PHE A 159 2.01 0.56 -18.95
N LEU A 160 3.01 1.28 -18.44
CA LEU A 160 3.23 2.69 -18.71
C LEU A 160 3.46 2.98 -20.20
N LYS A 161 4.21 2.10 -20.89
CA LYS A 161 4.48 2.23 -22.34
C LYS A 161 3.26 1.90 -23.19
N ALA A 162 2.49 0.90 -22.78
CA ALA A 162 1.30 0.47 -23.51
C ALA A 162 0.10 1.42 -23.34
N ASN A 163 0.10 2.26 -22.31
CA ASN A 163 -0.98 3.18 -21.98
C ASN A 163 -0.44 4.62 -21.85
N PRO A 164 -0.10 5.27 -22.99
CA PRO A 164 0.30 6.68 -22.97
C PRO A 164 -0.83 7.56 -22.42
N PRO A 165 -0.54 8.78 -21.92
CA PRO A 165 -1.59 9.68 -21.46
C PRO A 165 -2.55 9.96 -22.61
N ALA A 166 -3.84 10.10 -22.31
CA ALA A 166 -4.75 10.67 -23.29
C ALA A 166 -4.23 12.07 -23.68
N GLU A 167 -4.28 12.40 -24.98
CA GLU A 167 -4.00 13.76 -25.42
C GLU A 167 -4.85 14.74 -24.60
N PRO A 168 -4.31 15.92 -24.22
CA PRO A 168 -5.09 16.91 -23.51
C PRO A 168 -6.36 17.17 -24.31
N GLN A 169 -7.50 16.76 -23.78
CA GLN A 169 -8.77 17.07 -24.40
C GLN A 169 -8.91 18.60 -24.34
N THR A 170 -8.66 19.28 -25.45
CA THR A 170 -9.09 20.66 -25.67
C THR A 170 -10.59 20.63 -25.82
N THR A 171 -11.32 20.29 -24.75
CA THR A 171 -12.77 20.39 -24.73
C THR A 171 -13.08 21.87 -24.90
N PRO A 172 -13.68 22.32 -26.03
CA PRO A 172 -14.11 23.70 -26.13
C PRO A 172 -15.07 23.94 -24.97
N MET A 173 -14.85 25.01 -24.20
CA MET A 173 -15.81 25.45 -23.19
C MET A 173 -17.19 25.41 -23.83
N ARG A 174 -18.07 24.53 -23.36
CA ARG A 174 -19.45 24.52 -23.79
C ARG A 174 -20.02 25.87 -23.40
N THR A 175 -20.22 26.76 -24.37
CA THR A 175 -20.87 28.05 -24.16
C THR A 175 -22.23 27.77 -23.55
N VAL A 176 -22.38 28.06 -22.26
CA VAL A 176 -23.69 28.02 -21.60
C VAL A 176 -24.50 29.15 -22.24
N PRO A 177 -25.62 28.86 -22.92
CA PRO A 177 -26.45 29.92 -23.47
C PRO A 177 -26.93 30.81 -22.32
N ALA A 178 -26.81 32.13 -22.50
CA ALA A 178 -27.29 33.08 -21.51
C ALA A 178 -28.78 32.83 -21.22
N PRO A 179 -29.22 32.89 -19.95
CA PRO A 179 -30.63 32.74 -19.62
C PRO A 179 -31.45 33.84 -20.31
N PRO A 180 -32.70 33.54 -20.75
CA PRO A 180 -33.53 34.51 -21.41
C PRO A 180 -33.83 35.68 -20.46
N VAL A 181 -33.51 36.89 -20.90
CA VAL A 181 -33.84 38.13 -20.20
C VAL A 181 -35.36 38.26 -20.21
N LYS A 182 -35.99 38.18 -19.03
CA LYS A 182 -37.42 38.47 -18.89
C LYS A 182 -37.64 39.97 -19.10
N THR A 183 -38.25 40.35 -20.21
CA THR A 183 -38.82 41.69 -20.41
C THR A 183 -40.09 41.81 -19.57
N THR A 184 -40.00 42.52 -18.44
CA THR A 184 -41.19 43.02 -17.74
C THR A 184 -41.81 44.15 -18.58
N THR A 185 -43.06 43.94 -18.98
CA THR A 185 -43.96 44.98 -19.51
C THR A 185 -44.82 45.51 -18.37
#